data_AF-A0A1W9STS8-F1
#
_entry.id   AF-A0A1W9STS8-F1
#
_cell.length_a   1.000
_cell.length_b   1.000
_cell.length_c   1.000
_cell.angle_alpha   90.00
_cell.angle_beta   90.00
_cell.angle_gamma   90.00
#
_symmetry.space_group_name_H-M   'P 1'
#
loop_
_entity.id
_entity.type
_entity.pdbx_description
1 polymer ?
#
loop_
_entity_poly.entity_id
_entity_poly.type
_entity_poly.pdbx_seq_one_letter_code
_entity_poly.pdbx_strand_id
1 'polypeptide(L)'
;MCCLEKEIIYIKNLPQSYLEITSGLGDENPKNLIIVPLILNGEVFGVIEIASFKLFKKWEIEFVKKISEDLASSVLGVKSHQRTEIKNYKHHKKCL
;
A
#
# COMPACT_ATOMS: atom_id res chain seq x y z
N MET A 1 -1.57 11.81 5.19
CA MET A 1 -0.90 12.81 4.33
C MET A 1 -0.61 12.26 2.93
N CYS A 2 -0.04 11.05 2.78
CA CYS A 2 0.26 10.40 1.47
C CYS A 2 -0.94 10.34 0.48
N CYS A 3 -2.11 9.90 0.93
CA CYS A 3 -3.30 9.81 0.06
C CYS A 3 -3.85 11.16 -0.40
N LEU A 4 -3.57 12.23 0.35
CA LEU A 4 -4.06 13.58 0.03
C LEU A 4 -3.11 14.28 -0.95
N GLU A 5 -1.81 14.09 -0.75
CA GLU A 5 -0.75 14.74 -1.54
C GLU A 5 -0.35 13.95 -2.78
N LYS A 6 -0.71 12.66 -2.89
CA LYS A 6 -0.31 11.77 -4.01
C LYS A 6 1.20 11.63 -4.14
N GLU A 7 1.90 11.83 -3.04
CA GLU A 7 3.36 11.78 -2.97
C GLU A 7 3.85 10.58 -2.17
N ILE A 8 5.02 10.09 -2.57
CA ILE A 8 5.72 9.03 -1.85
C ILE A 8 6.23 9.61 -0.54
N ILE A 9 5.87 8.98 0.58
CA ILE A 9 6.45 9.32 1.87
C ILE A 9 7.59 8.36 2.14
N TYR A 10 8.79 8.90 2.32
CA TYR A 10 9.94 8.12 2.75
C TYR A 10 10.42 8.57 4.13
N ILE A 11 10.22 7.70 5.12
CA ILE A 11 10.63 7.92 6.50
C ILE A 11 11.96 7.18 6.73
N LYS A 12 12.99 7.97 7.03
CA LYS A 12 14.30 7.49 7.47
C LYS A 12 14.39 7.64 8.98
N ASN A 13 14.93 6.64 9.67
CA ASN A 13 15.04 6.58 11.12
C ASN A 13 13.67 6.61 11.83
N LEU A 14 12.87 5.56 11.59
CA LEU A 14 11.69 5.32 12.42
C LEU A 14 12.10 5.18 13.90
N PRO A 15 11.43 5.89 14.82
CA PRO A 15 11.66 5.68 16.25
C PRO A 15 11.32 4.23 16.61
N GLN A 16 12.17 3.62 17.42
CA GLN A 16 12.14 2.19 17.75
C GLN A 16 10.80 1.73 18.36
N SER A 17 9.96 2.68 18.81
CA SER A 17 8.64 2.45 19.41
C SER A 17 7.47 2.26 18.42
N TYR A 18 7.68 2.33 17.10
CA TYR A 18 6.57 2.32 16.14
C TYR A 18 6.18 0.92 15.62
N LEU A 19 7.06 -0.08 15.78
CA LEU A 19 6.85 -1.44 15.29
C LEU A 19 7.33 -2.43 16.35
N GLU A 20 6.42 -2.95 17.18
CA GLU A 20 6.68 -4.15 17.97
C GLU A 20 6.62 -5.35 17.02
N ILE A 21 7.79 -5.83 16.57
CA ILE A 21 7.88 -7.07 15.80
C ILE A 21 8.43 -8.13 16.74
N THR A 22 7.60 -9.07 17.16
CA THR A 22 8.04 -10.28 17.87
C THR A 22 8.71 -11.21 16.86
N SER A 23 9.93 -10.89 16.43
CA SER A 23 10.69 -11.67 15.47
C SER A 23 11.54 -12.73 16.19
N GLY A 24 11.34 -14.00 15.86
CA GLY A 24 12.11 -15.14 16.40
C GLY A 24 13.59 -15.21 15.96
N LEU A 25 14.13 -14.15 15.35
CA LEU A 25 15.50 -14.05 14.83
C LEU A 25 16.29 -12.83 15.36
N GLY A 26 15.74 -12.06 16.31
CA GLY A 26 16.44 -10.99 17.04
C GLY A 26 15.78 -9.60 17.02
N ASP A 27 16.12 -8.79 18.03
CA ASP A 27 15.56 -7.48 18.44
C ASP A 27 15.92 -6.26 17.54
N GLU A 28 16.21 -6.44 16.24
CA GLU A 28 16.37 -5.27 15.37
C GLU A 28 15.02 -4.81 14.82
N ASN A 29 14.70 -3.54 15.02
CA ASN A 29 13.54 -2.88 14.44
C ASN A 29 13.92 -2.22 13.10
N PRO A 30 13.03 -2.27 12.08
CA PRO A 30 13.29 -1.67 10.78
C PRO A 30 13.40 -0.16 10.92
N LYS A 31 14.50 0.40 10.40
CA LYS A 31 14.82 1.83 10.54
C LYS A 31 14.20 2.68 9.44
N ASN A 32 13.60 2.07 8.42
CA ASN A 32 13.15 2.76 7.22
C ASN A 32 11.75 2.27 6.80
N LEU A 33 10.90 3.20 6.39
CA LEU A 33 9.56 2.91 5.85
C LEU A 33 9.30 3.78 4.63
N ILE A 34 8.87 3.14 3.55
CA ILE A 34 8.38 3.84 2.36
C ILE A 34 6.89 3.56 2.20
N ILE A 35 6.12 4.62 1.96
CA ILE A 35 4.69 4.58 1.69
C ILE A 35 4.47 5.12 0.28
N VAL A 36 3.97 4.28 -0.61
CA VAL A 36 3.76 4.59 -2.02
C VAL A 36 2.27 4.57 -2.34
N PRO A 37 1.68 5.67 -2.82
CA PRO A 37 0.27 5.69 -3.18
C PRO A 37 0.01 4.92 -4.47
N LEU A 38 -1.09 4.16 -4.50
CA LEU A 38 -1.61 3.51 -5.70
C LEU A 38 -2.45 4.53 -6.47
N ILE A 39 -1.88 5.14 -7.51
CA ILE A 39 -2.55 6.18 -8.29
C ILE A 39 -2.93 5.65 -9.67
N LEU A 40 -4.19 5.83 -10.07
CA LEU A 40 -4.64 5.61 -11.46
C LEU A 40 -5.54 6.78 -11.89
N ASN A 41 -5.35 7.31 -13.11
CA ASN A 41 -6.15 8.43 -13.63
C ASN A 41 -6.26 9.64 -12.67
N GLY A 42 -5.24 9.86 -11.85
CA GLY A 42 -5.22 10.93 -10.86
C GLY A 42 -6.03 10.65 -9.59
N GLU A 43 -6.60 9.46 -9.40
CA GLU A 43 -7.26 9.04 -8.16
C GLU A 43 -6.38 8.09 -7.35
N VAL A 44 -6.46 8.16 -6.02
CA VAL A 44 -5.74 7.26 -5.11
C VAL A 44 -6.64 6.10 -4.71
N PHE A 45 -6.21 4.87 -4.98
CA PHE A 45 -6.97 3.64 -4.71
C PHE A 45 -6.52 2.90 -3.46
N GLY A 46 -5.39 3.30 -2.90
CA GLY A 46 -4.77 2.73 -1.71
C GLY A 46 -3.31 3.19 -1.56
N VAL A 47 -2.59 2.56 -0.63
CA VAL A 47 -1.16 2.77 -0.41
C VAL A 47 -0.47 1.42 -0.23
N ILE A 48 0.79 1.34 -0.62
CA ILE A 48 1.71 0.23 -0.31
C ILE A 48 2.68 0.73 0.74
N GLU A 49 2.88 -0.06 1.79
CA GLU A 49 3.85 0.23 2.86
C GLU A 49 4.95 -0.84 2.87
N ILE A 50 6.22 -0.42 2.82
CA ILE A 50 7.37 -1.32 2.84
C ILE A 50 8.35 -0.87 3.92
N ALA A 51 8.50 -1.71 4.95
CA ALA A 51 9.48 -1.51 6.01
C ALA A 51 10.81 -2.22 5.66
N SER A 52 11.94 -1.58 5.97
CA SER A 52 13.28 -2.14 5.74
C SER A 52 14.26 -1.75 6.84
N PHE A 53 15.19 -2.66 7.14
CA PHE A 53 16.33 -2.40 8.02
C PHE A 53 17.38 -1.51 7.36
N LYS A 54 17.48 -1.56 6.02
CA LYS A 54 18.45 -0.79 5.22
C LYS A 54 17.77 0.38 4.52
N LEU A 55 18.55 1.43 4.22
CA LEU A 55 18.09 2.54 3.40
C LEU A 55 17.73 2.05 1.99
N PHE A 56 16.62 2.56 1.46
CA PHE A 56 16.25 2.30 0.07
C PHE A 56 17.15 3.12 -0.86
N LYS A 57 17.71 2.45 -1.86
CA LYS A 57 18.41 3.10 -2.97
C LYS A 57 17.38 3.77 -3.88
N LYS A 58 17.80 4.82 -4.60
CA LYS A 58 16.93 5.57 -5.51
C LYS A 58 16.22 4.67 -6.53
N TRP A 59 16.94 3.70 -7.10
CA TRP A 59 16.36 2.76 -8.06
C TRP A 59 15.33 1.81 -7.45
N GLU A 60 15.45 1.47 -6.16
CA GLU A 60 14.45 0.65 -5.44
C GLU A 60 13.15 1.44 -5.26
N ILE A 61 13.26 2.74 -4.93
CA ILE A 61 12.12 3.65 -4.80
C ILE A 61 11.43 3.82 -6.15
N GLU A 62 12.19 4.06 -7.23
CA GLU A 62 11.66 4.20 -8.59
C GLU A 62 10.99 2.91 -9.07
N PHE A 63 11.56 1.75 -8.73
CA PHE A 63 10.98 0.46 -9.03
C PHE A 63 9.63 0.27 -8.33
N VAL A 64 9.56 0.52 -7.03
CA VAL A 64 8.30 0.39 -6.26
C VAL A 64 7.25 1.38 -6.79
N LYS A 65 7.65 2.60 -7.17
CA LYS A 65 6.75 3.56 -7.81
C LYS A 65 6.15 3.00 -9.09
N LYS A 66 6.97 2.45 -9.99
CA LYS A 66 6.48 1.87 -11.25
C LYS A 66 5.52 0.71 -11.02
N ILE A 67 5.86 -0.19 -10.08
CA ILE A 67 5.00 -1.31 -9.71
C ILE A 67 3.69 -0.83 -9.07
N SER A 68 3.70 0.28 -8.33
CA SER A 68 2.49 0.83 -7.71
C SER A 68 1.45 1.30 -8.73
N GLU A 69 1.87 1.81 -9.88
CA GLU A 69 0.98 2.21 -10.99
C GLU A 69 0.31 0.98 -11.62
N ASP A 70 1.08 -0.07 -11.88
CA ASP A 70 0.57 -1.34 -12.42
C ASP A 70 -0.37 -2.04 -11.42
N LEU A 71 -0.03 -2.05 -10.13
CA LEU A 71 -0.85 -2.61 -9.07
C LEU A 71 -2.15 -1.82 -8.87
N ALA A 72 -2.14 -0.49 -9.03
CA ALA A 72 -3.37 0.31 -8.94
C ALA A 72 -4.41 -0.17 -9.95
N SER A 73 -4.01 -0.45 -11.20
CA SER A 73 -4.88 -0.98 -12.25
C SER A 73 -5.42 -2.39 -11.94
N SER A 74 -4.57 -3.27 -11.42
CA SER A 74 -4.93 -4.65 -11.08
C SER A 74 -5.88 -4.72 -9.89
N VAL A 75 -5.60 -3.96 -8.82
CA VAL A 75 -6.43 -3.87 -7.61
C VAL A 75 -7.81 -3.29 -7.94
N LEU A 76 -7.87 -2.31 -8.85
CA LEU A 76 -9.12 -1.77 -9.37
C LEU A 76 -9.95 -2.81 -10.11
N GLY A 77 -9.31 -3.62 -10.97
CA GLY A 77 -9.96 -4.72 -11.66
C GLY A 77 -10.63 -5.69 -10.67
N VAL A 78 -9.90 -6.12 -9.63
CA VAL A 78 -10.42 -7.04 -8.60
C VAL A 78 -11.52 -6.40 -7.75
N LYS A 79 -11.34 -5.15 -7.27
CA LYS A 79 -12.38 -4.42 -6.51
C LYS A 79 -13.66 -4.23 -7.34
N SER A 80 -13.55 -3.99 -8.64
CA SER A 80 -14.70 -3.80 -9.53
C SER A 80 -15.48 -5.10 -9.75
N HIS A 81 -14.78 -6.23 -9.86
CA HIS A 81 -15.42 -7.55 -9.92
C HIS A 81 -16.11 -7.89 -8.58
N GLN A 82 -15.43 -7.71 -7.44
CA GLN A 82 -16.02 -7.95 -6.12
C GLN A 82 -17.24 -7.07 -5.82
N ARG A 83 -17.23 -5.79 -6.23
CA ARG A 83 -18.40 -4.90 -6.07
C ARG A 83 -19.61 -5.35 -6.89
N THR A 84 -19.37 -5.91 -8.08
CA THR A 84 -20.45 -6.41 -8.94
C THR A 84 -21.09 -7.65 -8.33
N GLU A 85 -20.29 -8.60 -7.85
CA GLU A 85 -20.75 -9.81 -7.14
C GLU A 85 -21.57 -9.46 -5.88
N ILE A 86 -21.09 -8.52 -5.05
CA ILE A 86 -21.77 -8.12 -3.81
C ILE A 86 -23.05 -7.33 -4.11
N LYS A 87 -23.08 -6.46 -5.14
CA LYS A 87 -24.31 -5.77 -5.56
C LYS A 87 -25.36 -6.76 -6.04
N ASN A 88 -24.97 -7.77 -6.82
CA ASN A 88 -25.88 -8.82 -7.28
C ASN A 88 -26.42 -9.65 -6.11
N TYR A 89 -25.58 -9.98 -5.12
CA TYR A 89 -26.02 -10.68 -3.91
C TYR A 89 -27.00 -9.84 -3.05
N LYS A 90 -26.77 -8.53 -2.92
CA LYS A 90 -27.70 -7.61 -2.22
C LYS A 90 -29.01 -7.37 -2.97
N HIS A 91 -28.99 -7.36 -4.31
CA HIS A 91 -30.21 -7.22 -5.12
C HIS A 91 -31.10 -8.47 -4.96
N HIS A 92 -30.50 -9.67 -5.02
CA HIS A 92 -31.25 -10.93 -4.90
C HIS A 92 -31.90 -11.13 -3.52
N LYS A 93 -31.28 -10.59 -2.44
CA LYS A 93 -31.82 -10.65 -1.07
C LYS A 93 -32.88 -9.58 -0.75
N LYS A 94 -33.09 -8.61 -1.66
CA LYS A 94 -34.12 -7.56 -1.51
C LYS A 94 -35.44 -7.94 -2.21
N CYS A 95 -35.43 -9.01 -3.01
CA CYS A 95 -36.60 -9.61 -3.66
C CYS A 95 -37.16 -10.83 -2.92
N LEU A 96 -36.62 -11.15 -1.74
CA LEU A 96 -37.16 -12.09 -0.75
C LEU A 96 -37.55 -11.30 0.49
#